data_AF-X1I3E8-F1
#
_entry.id   AF-X1I3E8-F1
#
_cell.length_a   1.000
_cell.length_b   1.000
_cell.length_c   1.000
_cell.angle_alpha   90.00
_cell.angle_beta   90.00
_cell.angle_gamma   90.00
#
_symmetry.space_group_name_H-M   'P 1'
#
loop_
_entity.id
_entity.type
_entity.pdbx_description
1 polymer ?
#
loop_
_entity_poly.entity_id
_entity_poly.type
_entity_poly.pdbx_seq_one_letter_code
_entity_poly.pdbx_strand_id
1 'polypeptide(L)'
;MSYDVTGKSAGDRLYGPHQSRYVTLPESQLVHPEHDADPALDFVEKGDPVLVNGETLIGVALKSAEADTDEITIDTEGIFVLMVNGSGEDIGNPIHINSSAGLTTSFGTAFGWALSALASGESLVAVKVHGGVK
;
A
#
# COMPACT_ATOMS: atom_id res chain seq x y z
N MET A 1 -19.28 -7.79 -1.98
CA MET A 1 -18.76 -8.07 -3.35
C MET A 1 -17.28 -8.35 -3.17
N SER A 2 -16.82 -9.57 -3.44
CA SER A 2 -15.40 -9.93 -3.36
C SER A 2 -14.73 -9.58 -4.68
N TYR A 3 -13.50 -9.07 -4.64
CA TYR A 3 -12.71 -8.83 -5.84
C TYR A 3 -11.80 -10.04 -6.10
N ASP A 4 -11.77 -10.50 -7.35
CA ASP A 4 -10.88 -11.56 -7.78
C ASP A 4 -9.49 -10.98 -8.10
N VAL A 5 -8.46 -11.57 -7.51
CA VAL A 5 -7.04 -11.18 -7.68
C VAL A 5 -6.29 -12.12 -8.64
N THR A 6 -6.97 -13.08 -9.25
CA THR A 6 -6.35 -14.07 -10.14
C THR A 6 -5.65 -13.39 -11.32
N GLY A 7 -4.36 -13.69 -11.51
CA GLY A 7 -3.53 -13.14 -12.60
C GLY A 7 -3.06 -11.69 -12.38
N LYS A 8 -3.12 -11.20 -11.15
CA LYS A 8 -2.62 -9.88 -10.74
C LYS A 8 -1.36 -9.99 -9.90
N SER A 9 -0.58 -8.91 -9.91
CA SER A 9 0.61 -8.73 -9.07
C SER A 9 0.35 -7.70 -7.98
N ALA A 10 1.16 -7.73 -6.91
CA ALA A 10 1.16 -6.66 -5.92
C ALA A 10 1.42 -5.29 -6.60
N GLY A 11 0.70 -4.26 -6.17
CA GLY A 11 0.73 -2.93 -6.77
C GLY A 11 -0.27 -2.73 -7.93
N ASP A 12 -0.88 -3.79 -8.46
CA ASP A 12 -1.84 -3.65 -9.57
C ASP A 12 -3.10 -2.91 -9.12
N ARG A 13 -3.46 -1.86 -9.85
CA ARG A 13 -4.73 -1.18 -9.64
C ARG A 13 -5.90 -1.96 -10.26
N LEU A 14 -6.90 -2.29 -9.46
CA LEU A 14 -8.16 -2.89 -9.90
C LEU A 14 -9.21 -1.85 -10.26
N TYR A 15 -9.29 -0.75 -9.50
CA TYR A 15 -10.28 0.31 -9.73
C TYR A 15 -9.86 1.65 -9.13
N GLY A 16 -10.24 2.75 -9.79
CA GLY A 16 -10.12 4.09 -9.24
C GLY A 16 -10.71 5.16 -10.15
N PRO A 17 -11.56 6.08 -9.65
CA PRO A 17 -11.93 7.26 -10.44
C PRO A 17 -10.68 8.12 -10.63
N HIS A 18 -10.30 8.41 -11.88
CA HIS A 18 -9.08 9.15 -12.26
C HIS A 18 -9.09 10.65 -11.87
N GLN A 19 -9.86 11.06 -10.86
CA GLN A 19 -10.05 12.46 -10.50
C GLN A 19 -9.41 12.75 -9.13
N SER A 20 -8.44 13.66 -9.12
CA SER A 20 -7.93 14.42 -7.95
C SER A 20 -7.52 13.63 -6.71
N ARG A 21 -6.62 12.65 -6.87
CA ARG A 21 -6.14 11.77 -5.78
C ARG A 21 -4.65 11.41 -5.86
N TYR A 22 -3.93 12.08 -6.74
CA TYR A 22 -2.49 11.88 -6.89
C TYR A 22 -1.75 12.96 -6.15
N VAL A 23 -0.76 12.55 -5.35
CA VAL A 23 0.13 13.46 -4.66
C VAL A 23 1.54 13.11 -5.10
N THR A 24 2.35 14.13 -5.44
CA THR A 24 3.75 13.94 -5.82
C THR A 24 4.61 14.58 -4.75
N LEU A 25 5.51 13.78 -4.18
CA LEU A 25 6.39 14.17 -3.07
C LEU A 25 7.78 13.57 -3.32
N PRO A 26 8.86 14.15 -2.80
CA PRO A 26 10.17 13.51 -2.85
C PRO A 26 10.13 12.19 -2.09
N GLU A 27 10.90 11.20 -2.57
CA GLU A 27 11.09 9.89 -1.95
C GLU A 27 11.36 10.04 -0.45
N SER A 28 12.23 10.97 -0.06
CA SER A 28 12.59 11.24 1.34
C SER A 28 11.43 11.63 2.29
N GLN A 29 10.24 11.89 1.76
CA GLN A 29 9.01 12.14 2.54
C GLN A 29 8.09 10.93 2.63
N LEU A 30 8.45 9.84 1.96
CA LEU A 30 7.73 8.59 1.92
C LEU A 30 8.37 7.59 2.88
N VAL A 31 7.53 6.76 3.47
CA VAL A 31 7.92 5.60 4.26
C VAL A 31 7.18 4.42 3.67
N HIS A 32 7.90 3.37 3.32
CA HIS A 32 7.34 2.13 2.79
C HIS A 32 7.84 0.94 3.62
N PRO A 33 7.21 -0.24 3.47
CA PRO A 33 7.77 -1.46 4.01
C PRO A 33 9.16 -1.76 3.44
N GLU A 34 10.07 -2.15 4.32
CA GLU A 34 11.42 -2.55 3.92
C GLU A 34 11.38 -3.75 2.97
N HIS A 35 12.08 -3.66 1.85
CA HIS A 35 12.24 -4.77 0.90
C HIS A 35 13.71 -5.07 0.58
N ASP A 36 14.65 -4.17 0.92
CA ASP A 36 16.08 -4.44 0.92
C ASP A 36 16.64 -4.58 2.35
N ALA A 37 17.70 -5.38 2.48
CA ALA A 37 18.44 -5.54 3.74
C ALA A 37 19.40 -4.36 3.99
N ASP A 38 19.75 -3.59 2.96
CA ASP A 38 20.50 -2.33 3.07
C ASP A 38 19.56 -1.13 2.99
N PRO A 39 19.30 -0.41 4.11
CA PRO A 39 18.42 0.74 4.13
C PRO A 39 18.87 1.89 3.23
N ALA A 40 20.14 1.93 2.82
CA ALA A 40 20.65 2.96 1.92
C ALA A 40 20.27 2.73 0.44
N LEU A 41 19.76 1.53 0.12
CA LEU A 41 19.29 1.15 -1.22
C LEU A 41 17.78 0.85 -1.22
N ASP A 42 17.14 0.96 -0.06
CA ASP A 42 15.73 0.65 0.15
C ASP A 42 14.87 1.86 -0.23
N PHE A 43 14.66 2.03 -1.54
CA PHE A 43 13.82 3.09 -2.09
C PHE A 43 12.47 2.57 -2.55
N VAL A 44 11.43 3.40 -2.44
CA VAL A 44 10.08 3.08 -2.92
C VAL A 44 10.07 2.49 -4.33
N GLU A 45 9.47 1.32 -4.48
CA GLU A 45 9.19 0.71 -5.77
C GLU A 45 7.76 0.98 -6.24
N LYS A 46 7.56 0.89 -7.56
CA LYS A 46 6.22 0.97 -8.15
C LYS A 46 5.34 -0.15 -7.56
N GLY A 47 4.21 0.26 -6.99
CA GLY A 47 3.24 -0.66 -6.41
C GLY A 47 3.32 -0.76 -4.90
N ASP A 48 4.32 -0.13 -4.28
CA ASP A 48 4.47 -0.19 -2.85
C ASP A 48 3.40 0.60 -2.12
N PRO A 49 2.90 0.07 -0.99
CA PRO A 49 2.13 0.85 -0.06
C PRO A 49 3.05 1.86 0.62
N VAL A 50 2.62 3.11 0.70
CA VAL A 50 3.42 4.21 1.24
C VAL A 50 2.65 5.01 2.29
N LEU A 51 3.40 5.51 3.27
CA LEU A 51 3.02 6.53 4.24
C LEU A 51 3.75 7.83 3.90
N VAL A 52 3.03 8.94 3.93
CA VAL A 52 3.61 10.28 3.75
C VAL A 52 3.83 10.92 5.11
N ASN A 53 5.06 11.40 5.34
CA ASN A 53 5.46 12.07 6.58
C ASN A 53 5.05 11.25 7.81
N GLY A 54 5.35 9.94 7.79
CA GLY A 54 5.09 9.02 8.89
C GLY A 54 3.66 8.51 8.97
N GLU A 55 2.63 9.37 8.98
CA GLU A 55 1.24 8.93 9.21
C GLU A 55 0.16 9.84 8.59
N THR A 56 0.55 10.91 7.88
CA THR A 56 -0.41 11.97 7.50
C THR A 56 -1.32 11.53 6.37
N LEU A 57 -0.79 10.74 5.45
CA LEU A 57 -1.47 10.32 4.24
C LEU A 57 -0.89 8.99 3.77
N ILE A 58 -1.72 8.20 3.10
CA ILE A 58 -1.39 6.86 2.62
C ILE A 58 -1.65 6.79 1.12
N GLY A 59 -0.99 5.87 0.44
CA GLY A 59 -1.24 5.60 -0.96
C GLY A 59 -0.46 4.42 -1.50
N VAL A 60 -0.53 4.24 -2.82
CA VAL A 60 0.28 3.27 -3.55
C VAL A 60 1.16 4.01 -4.55
N ALA A 61 2.46 3.71 -4.56
CA ALA A 61 3.42 4.33 -5.45
C ALA A 61 3.17 3.95 -6.93
N LEU A 62 3.19 4.94 -7.82
CA LEU A 62 2.94 4.72 -9.25
C LEU A 62 4.21 4.55 -10.09
N LYS A 63 5.37 4.79 -9.50
CA LYS A 63 6.69 4.58 -10.09
C LYS A 63 7.72 4.29 -9.00
N SER A 64 8.83 3.65 -9.39
CA SER A 64 9.98 3.44 -8.51
C SER A 64 10.85 4.69 -8.42
N ALA A 65 11.55 4.84 -7.30
CA ALA A 65 12.61 5.80 -7.07
C ALA A 65 13.98 5.20 -7.40
N GLU A 66 14.95 6.04 -7.79
CA GLU A 66 16.37 5.68 -7.92
C GLU A 66 17.24 6.49 -6.93
N ALA A 67 16.68 7.52 -6.29
CA ALA A 67 17.32 8.34 -5.27
C ALA A 67 16.31 9.04 -4.34
N ASP A 68 16.74 9.43 -3.13
CA ASP A 68 15.96 10.19 -2.13
C ASP A 68 15.32 11.50 -2.64
N THR A 69 15.90 12.08 -3.70
CA THR A 69 15.44 13.33 -4.30
C THR A 69 14.41 13.14 -5.40
N ASP A 70 14.11 11.90 -5.79
CA ASP A 70 13.17 11.62 -6.87
C ASP A 70 11.75 11.93 -6.43
N GLU A 71 11.01 12.64 -7.27
CA GLU A 71 9.62 12.97 -7.01
C GLU A 71 8.71 11.76 -7.31
N ILE A 72 8.16 11.10 -6.31
CA ILE A 72 7.31 9.92 -6.46
C ILE A 72 5.84 10.32 -6.42
N THR A 73 5.10 9.93 -7.46
CA THR A 73 3.65 10.11 -7.50
C THR A 73 2.98 8.91 -6.84
N ILE A 74 2.11 9.19 -5.87
CA ILE A 74 1.36 8.20 -5.11
C ILE A 74 -0.14 8.37 -5.41
N ASP A 75 -0.86 7.25 -5.43
CA ASP A 75 -2.30 7.20 -5.62
C ASP A 75 -2.97 6.95 -4.27
N THR A 76 -3.63 7.98 -3.73
CA THR A 76 -4.07 7.99 -2.32
C THR A 76 -5.41 7.33 -2.09
N GLU A 77 -6.11 6.94 -3.15
CA GLU A 77 -7.40 6.29 -3.06
C GLU A 77 -7.49 5.21 -4.13
N GLY A 78 -8.33 4.19 -3.99
CA GLY A 78 -8.62 3.22 -5.04
C GLY A 78 -8.72 1.81 -4.52
N ILE A 79 -8.76 0.85 -5.43
CA ILE A 79 -8.67 -0.56 -5.11
C ILE A 79 -7.41 -1.09 -5.77
N PHE A 80 -6.52 -1.64 -4.95
CA PHE A 80 -5.22 -2.17 -5.37
C PHE A 80 -5.09 -3.61 -4.91
N VAL A 81 -4.40 -4.42 -5.70
CA VAL A 81 -3.94 -5.74 -5.26
C VAL A 81 -2.65 -5.53 -4.49
N LEU A 82 -2.60 -5.94 -3.23
CA LEU A 82 -1.44 -5.75 -2.37
C LEU A 82 -1.11 -7.05 -1.64
N MET A 83 0.17 -7.26 -1.34
CA MET A 83 0.58 -8.36 -0.46
C MET A 83 0.24 -7.98 0.97
N VAL A 84 -0.53 -8.82 1.67
CA VAL A 84 -0.93 -8.60 3.06
C VAL A 84 -0.64 -9.84 3.87
N ASN A 85 -0.05 -9.65 5.04
CA ASN A 85 0.13 -10.69 6.04
C ASN A 85 -1.12 -10.76 6.93
N GLY A 86 -1.96 -11.78 6.67
CA GLY A 86 -3.21 -12.03 7.40
C GLY A 86 -3.09 -13.13 8.46
N SER A 87 -4.08 -13.19 9.35
CA SER A 87 -4.28 -14.26 10.32
C SER A 87 -5.55 -15.09 10.07
N GLY A 88 -6.21 -14.89 8.91
CA GLY A 88 -7.39 -15.63 8.49
C GLY A 88 -8.69 -14.81 8.57
N GLU A 89 -8.64 -13.54 8.17
CA GLU A 89 -9.72 -12.58 8.32
C GLU A 89 -10.68 -12.53 7.13
N ASP A 90 -11.90 -12.08 7.40
CA ASP A 90 -12.95 -11.90 6.41
C ASP A 90 -12.86 -10.55 5.67
N ILE A 91 -13.66 -10.45 4.59
CA ILE A 91 -13.86 -9.21 3.85
C ILE A 91 -14.28 -8.07 4.79
N GLY A 92 -13.70 -6.90 4.60
CA GLY A 92 -13.97 -5.70 5.38
C GLY A 92 -13.03 -5.53 6.58
N ASN A 93 -12.14 -6.48 6.85
CA ASN A 93 -11.15 -6.32 7.91
C ASN A 93 -10.21 -5.13 7.60
N PRO A 94 -9.87 -4.30 8.59
CA PRO A 94 -8.91 -3.22 8.41
C PRO A 94 -7.54 -3.78 8.06
N ILE A 95 -6.88 -3.12 7.10
CA ILE A 95 -5.48 -3.33 6.75
C ILE A 95 -4.69 -2.15 7.27
N HIS A 96 -3.59 -2.45 7.91
CA HIS A 96 -2.63 -1.49 8.45
C HIS A 96 -1.32 -1.63 7.71
N ILE A 97 -0.60 -0.53 7.56
CA ILE A 97 0.76 -0.51 7.07
C ILE A 97 1.73 -0.39 8.25
N ASN A 98 2.80 -1.19 8.20
CA ASN A 98 3.91 -1.16 9.13
C ASN A 98 5.21 -1.21 8.34
N SER A 99 6.10 -0.24 8.54
CA SER A 99 7.36 -0.14 7.79
C SER A 99 8.28 -1.35 7.98
N SER A 100 8.19 -2.06 9.10
CA SER A 100 9.03 -3.23 9.39
C SER A 100 8.36 -4.58 9.09
N ALA A 101 7.04 -4.59 8.85
CA ALA A 101 6.27 -5.84 8.71
C ALA A 101 5.35 -5.86 7.48
N GLY A 102 5.39 -4.84 6.62
CA GLY A 102 4.50 -4.74 5.46
C GLY A 102 3.07 -4.38 5.83
N LEU A 103 2.13 -4.83 5.00
CA LEU A 103 0.71 -4.70 5.29
C LEU A 103 0.25 -5.85 6.17
N THR A 104 -0.48 -5.51 7.25
CA THR A 104 -0.98 -6.49 8.22
C THR A 104 -2.39 -6.13 8.69
N THR A 105 -3.11 -7.12 9.17
CA THR A 105 -4.43 -6.96 9.79
C THR A 105 -4.38 -6.58 11.27
N SER A 106 -3.20 -6.62 11.89
CA SER A 106 -3.07 -6.65 13.36
C SER A 106 -2.69 -5.31 14.01
N PHE A 107 -1.76 -4.54 13.43
CA PHE A 107 -1.22 -3.31 14.02
C PHE A 107 -0.58 -2.39 12.97
N GLY A 108 -0.39 -1.11 13.29
CA GLY A 108 0.22 -0.11 12.41
C GLY A 108 -0.74 1.01 12.05
N THR A 109 -0.40 1.81 11.04
CA THR A 109 -1.22 2.93 10.58
C THR A 109 -2.31 2.39 9.66
N ALA A 110 -3.56 2.82 9.83
CA ALA A 110 -4.66 2.37 8.98
C ALA A 110 -4.38 2.72 7.51
N PHE A 111 -4.41 1.71 6.64
CA PHE A 111 -4.13 1.82 5.22
C PHE A 111 -5.37 1.58 4.35
N GLY A 112 -6.29 0.74 4.81
CA GLY A 112 -7.49 0.45 4.04
C GLY A 112 -8.31 -0.69 4.58
N TRP A 113 -9.11 -1.29 3.71
CA TRP A 113 -9.96 -2.43 4.04
C TRP A 113 -9.83 -3.54 3.02
N ALA A 114 -9.82 -4.77 3.49
CA ALA A 114 -9.82 -5.95 2.64
C ALA A 114 -11.14 -6.07 1.87
N LEU A 115 -11.05 -6.33 0.57
CA LEU A 115 -12.17 -6.59 -0.33
C LEU A 115 -12.21 -8.04 -0.82
N SER A 116 -11.34 -8.89 -0.28
CA SER A 116 -11.32 -10.34 -0.41
C SER A 116 -10.99 -10.95 0.95
N ALA A 117 -11.35 -12.21 1.18
CA ALA A 117 -10.94 -12.92 2.39
C ALA A 117 -9.40 -13.13 2.37
N LEU A 118 -8.79 -13.12 3.55
CA LEU A 118 -7.36 -13.34 3.72
C LEU A 118 -7.11 -14.77 4.19
N ALA A 119 -6.12 -15.42 3.59
CA ALA A 119 -5.53 -16.60 4.19
C ALA A 119 -4.61 -16.18 5.34
N SER A 120 -4.25 -17.14 6.20
CA SER A 120 -3.16 -16.91 7.16
C SER A 120 -1.82 -16.89 6.42
N GLY A 121 -0.96 -15.93 6.79
CA GLY A 121 0.30 -15.66 6.11
C GLY A 121 0.18 -14.62 5.02
N GLU A 122 1.19 -14.52 4.17
CA GLU A 122 1.23 -13.57 3.06
C GLU A 122 0.29 -14.00 1.94
N SER A 123 -0.53 -13.07 1.46
CA SER A 123 -1.46 -13.31 0.36
C SER A 123 -1.71 -12.03 -0.43
N LEU A 124 -1.97 -12.17 -1.73
CA LEU A 124 -2.46 -11.08 -2.56
C LEU A 124 -3.93 -10.81 -2.24
N VAL A 125 -4.24 -9.57 -1.89
CA VAL A 125 -5.55 -9.14 -1.42
C VAL A 125 -5.94 -7.88 -2.17
N ALA A 126 -7.20 -7.79 -2.58
CA ALA A 126 -7.75 -6.54 -3.07
C ALA A 126 -8.03 -5.62 -1.87
N VAL A 127 -7.40 -4.45 -1.81
CA VAL A 127 -7.51 -3.50 -0.69
C VAL A 127 -8.14 -2.20 -1.18
N LYS A 128 -9.21 -1.75 -0.51
CA LYS A 128 -9.71 -0.38 -0.67
C LYS A 128 -8.79 0.56 0.08
N VAL A 129 -8.03 1.36 -0.65
CA VAL A 129 -7.22 2.46 -0.11
C VAL A 129 -8.06 3.74 -0.13
N HIS A 130 -7.97 4.51 0.94
CA HIS A 130 -8.57 5.85 1.04
C HIS A 130 -7.78 6.70 2.03
N GLY A 131 -6.93 7.57 1.50
CA GLY A 131 -6.09 8.50 2.24
C GLY A 131 -6.88 9.67 2.76
N GLY A 132 -7.05 9.73 4.08
CA GLY A 132 -7.73 10.80 4.79
C GLY A 132 -8.06 10.35 6.20
N VAL A 133 -7.34 10.90 7.17
CA VAL A 133 -7.71 10.77 8.59
C VAL A 133 -9.12 11.35 8.75
N LYS A 134 -10.03 10.58 9.35
CA LYS A 134 -11.31 11.12 9.85
C LYS A 134 -11.07 11.95 11.10
#